data_AF-A0AAN4YF90-F1
#
_entry.id   AF-A0AAN4YF90-F1
#
_cell.length_a   1.000
_cell.length_b   1.000
_cell.length_c   1.000
_cell.angle_alpha   90.00
_cell.angle_beta   90.00
_cell.angle_gamma   90.00
#
_symmetry.space_group_name_H-M   'P 1'
#
loop_
_entity.id
_entity.type
_entity.pdbx_description
1 polymer ?
#
loop_
_entity_poly.entity_id
_entity_poly.type
_entity_poly.pdbx_seq_one_letter_code
_entity_poly.pdbx_strand_id
1 'polypeptide(L)'
;MGVLLLSWCDTAASTFGRLYGRHTFQLRKGKSFAGTLSAWLVGVITAAAFWGFFVPNVGPFPNDPENAFMFTGRLNLVPDTIKNLIGWTADTVISGPLALGVMSVVSGLVAAGSEFVDLFGWDDNFTIPVLSGIGLWGFLKVFG
;
A
#
# COMPACT_ATOMS: atom_id res chain seq x y z
N MET A 1 -2.68 -7.23 -5.85
CA MET A 1 -2.71 -5.89 -5.20
C MET A 1 -2.17 -4.77 -6.06
N GLY A 2 -0.94 -4.84 -6.60
CA GLY A 2 -0.40 -3.77 -7.45
C GLY A 2 -1.30 -3.36 -8.62
N VAL A 3 -1.98 -4.30 -9.28
CA VAL A 3 -2.95 -4.02 -10.36
C VAL A 3 -4.22 -3.32 -9.86
N LEU A 4 -4.69 -3.65 -8.66
CA LEU A 4 -5.85 -2.98 -8.05
C LEU A 4 -5.48 -1.54 -7.68
N LEU A 5 -4.30 -1.34 -7.08
CA LEU A 5 -3.78 -0.01 -6.76
C LEU A 5 -3.59 0.82 -8.03
N LEU A 6 -3.04 0.26 -9.11
CA LEU A 6 -3.00 0.92 -10.41
C LEU A 6 -4.40 1.41 -10.83
N SER A 7 -5.34 0.48 -11.01
CA SER A 7 -6.65 0.82 -11.59
C SER A 7 -7.46 1.83 -10.77
N TRP A 8 -7.41 1.75 -9.44
CA TRP A 8 -8.23 2.60 -8.56
C TRP A 8 -7.49 3.86 -8.09
N CYS A 9 -6.19 3.79 -7.79
CA CYS A 9 -5.44 4.96 -7.32
C CYS A 9 -5.15 5.93 -8.47
N ASP A 10 -4.78 5.46 -9.67
CA ASP A 10 -4.51 6.33 -10.82
C ASP A 10 -5.78 7.06 -11.32
N THR A 11 -6.91 6.33 -11.35
CA THR A 11 -8.21 6.94 -11.68
C THR A 11 -8.63 7.98 -10.64
N ALA A 12 -8.40 7.72 -9.35
CA ALA A 12 -8.65 8.70 -8.30
C ALA A 12 -7.71 9.91 -8.40
N ALA A 13 -6.41 9.68 -8.62
CA ALA A 13 -5.41 10.71 -8.76
C ALA A 13 -5.74 11.67 -9.90
N SER A 14 -6.09 11.13 -11.08
CA SER A 14 -6.40 11.93 -12.26
C SER A 14 -7.76 12.63 -12.18
N THR A 15 -8.75 12.05 -11.49
CA THR A 15 -10.08 12.65 -11.33
C THR A 15 -10.03 13.81 -10.35
N PHE A 16 -9.60 13.54 -9.12
CA PHE A 16 -9.54 14.57 -8.06
C PHE A 16 -8.39 15.55 -8.29
N GLY A 17 -7.31 15.10 -8.93
CA GLY A 17 -6.21 15.97 -9.30
C GLY A 17 -6.59 17.02 -10.34
N ARG A 18 -7.47 16.70 -11.31
CA ARG A 18 -7.99 17.68 -12.27
C ARG A 18 -9.07 18.58 -11.66
N LEU A 19 -9.94 18.03 -10.81
CA LEU A 19 -11.06 18.77 -10.24
C LEU A 19 -10.63 19.74 -9.13
N TYR A 20 -9.80 19.27 -8.20
CA TYR A 20 -9.39 20.03 -7.01
C TYR A 20 -7.92 20.48 -7.05
N GLY A 21 -7.15 20.10 -8.10
CA GLY A 21 -5.75 20.50 -8.22
C GLY A 21 -5.53 22.01 -8.34
N ARG A 22 -6.54 22.78 -8.75
CA ARG A 22 -6.47 24.26 -8.78
C ARG A 22 -6.57 24.90 -7.38
N HIS A 23 -7.15 24.19 -6.42
CA HIS A 23 -7.36 24.66 -5.05
C HIS A 23 -6.30 24.15 -4.07
N THR A 24 -5.40 23.27 -4.53
CA THR A 24 -4.38 22.63 -3.70
C THR A 24 -2.99 22.90 -4.24
N PHE A 25 -1.98 22.78 -3.38
CA PHE A 25 -0.59 22.98 -3.77
C PHE A 25 -0.19 21.93 -4.83
N GLN A 26 0.52 22.39 -5.86
CA GLN A 26 1.14 21.50 -6.82
C GLN A 26 2.39 20.90 -6.20
N LEU A 27 2.42 19.58 -6.06
CA LEU A 27 3.60 18.88 -5.56
C LEU A 27 4.67 18.79 -6.65
N ARG A 28 4.24 18.63 -7.91
CA ARG A 28 5.09 18.63 -9.10
C ARG A 28 4.31 19.16 -10.29
N LYS A 29 5.01 19.56 -11.35
CA LYS A 29 4.38 19.96 -12.61
C LYS A 29 3.47 18.82 -13.12
N GLY A 30 2.16 19.02 -13.05
CA GLY A 30 1.15 18.04 -13.46
C GLY A 30 0.58 17.12 -12.36
N LYS A 31 1.16 17.08 -11.15
CA LYS A 31 0.65 16.30 -10.01
C LYS A 31 0.30 17.22 -8.83
N SER A 32 -0.95 17.17 -8.38
CA SER A 32 -1.47 18.01 -7.29
C SER A 32 -1.56 17.23 -5.99
N PHE A 33 -1.48 17.96 -4.86
CA PHE A 33 -1.68 17.37 -3.54
C PHE A 33 -3.06 16.70 -3.40
N ALA A 34 -4.12 17.31 -3.96
CA ALA A 34 -5.44 16.69 -4.00
C ALA A 34 -5.45 15.32 -4.70
N GLY A 35 -4.73 15.20 -5.83
CA GLY A 35 -4.61 13.95 -6.57
C GLY A 35 -3.90 12.88 -5.73
N THR A 36 -2.74 13.21 -5.17
CA THR A 36 -1.94 12.29 -4.34
C THR A 36 -2.69 11.86 -3.07
N LEU A 37 -3.41 12.78 -2.40
CA LEU A 37 -4.22 12.45 -1.24
C LEU A 37 -5.40 11.53 -1.60
N SER A 38 -6.01 11.74 -2.76
CA SER A 38 -7.10 10.89 -3.25
C SER A 38 -6.59 9.49 -3.59
N ALA A 39 -5.43 9.40 -4.25
CA ALA A 39 -4.76 8.13 -4.52
C ALA A 39 -4.45 7.37 -3.21
N TRP A 40 -3.97 8.09 -2.19
CA TRP A 40 -3.72 7.54 -0.85
C TRP A 40 -5.00 6.97 -0.25
N LEU A 41 -6.07 7.77 -0.13
CA LEU A 41 -7.34 7.35 0.47
C LEU A 41 -7.95 6.16 -0.26
N VAL A 42 -7.99 6.20 -1.59
CA VAL A 42 -8.51 5.09 -2.39
C VAL A 42 -7.63 3.84 -2.24
N GLY A 43 -6.31 4.00 -2.13
CA GLY A 43 -5.40 2.90 -1.84
C GLY A 43 -5.65 2.27 -0.47
N VAL A 44 -5.92 3.07 0.57
CA VAL A 44 -6.30 2.57 1.90
C VAL A 44 -7.59 1.77 1.84
N ILE A 45 -8.64 2.30 1.21
CA ILE A 45 -9.94 1.64 1.09
C ILE A 45 -9.80 0.33 0.29
N THR A 46 -9.06 0.36 -0.81
CA THR A 46 -8.83 -0.82 -1.66
C THR A 46 -8.07 -1.90 -0.90
N ALA A 47 -7.06 -1.52 -0.11
CA ALA A 47 -6.31 -2.45 0.72
C ALA A 47 -7.16 -3.07 1.83
N ALA A 48 -7.99 -2.25 2.51
CA ALA A 48 -8.91 -2.73 3.54
C ALA A 48 -9.95 -3.69 2.95
N ALA A 49 -10.53 -3.36 1.80
CA ALA A 49 -11.49 -4.22 1.11
C ALA A 49 -10.85 -5.53 0.65
N PHE A 50 -9.65 -5.48 0.09
CA PHE A 50 -8.98 -6.69 -0.38
C PHE A 50 -8.59 -7.62 0.76
N TRP A 51 -7.84 -7.13 1.75
CA TRP A 51 -7.33 -7.96 2.84
C TRP A 51 -8.39 -8.29 3.89
N GLY A 52 -9.36 -7.40 4.11
CA GLY A 52 -10.43 -7.60 5.09
C GLY A 52 -11.66 -8.34 4.55
N PHE A 53 -11.95 -8.23 3.26
CA PHE A 53 -13.13 -8.85 2.65
C PHE A 53 -12.79 -9.86 1.55
N PHE A 54 -12.04 -9.49 0.51
CA PHE A 54 -11.81 -10.43 -0.60
C PHE A 54 -10.98 -11.65 -0.22
N VAL A 55 -9.84 -11.48 0.45
CA VAL A 55 -8.94 -12.59 0.81
C VAL A 55 -9.63 -13.62 1.71
N PRO A 56 -10.36 -13.23 2.78
CA PRO A 56 -11.09 -14.19 3.61
C PRO A 56 -12.27 -14.88 2.90
N ASN A 57 -12.97 -14.19 1.99
CA ASN A 57 -14.17 -14.74 1.34
C ASN A 57 -13.87 -15.60 0.11
N VAL A 58 -12.77 -15.35 -0.62
CA VAL A 58 -12.38 -16.16 -1.78
C VAL A 58 -11.65 -17.42 -1.34
N GLY A 59 -10.85 -17.34 -0.27
CA GLY A 59 -10.01 -18.43 0.20
C GLY A 59 -8.84 -18.75 -0.76
N PRO A 60 -7.89 -19.61 -0.33
CA PRO A 60 -6.80 -20.07 -1.18
C PRO A 60 -7.32 -21.02 -2.26
N PHE A 61 -6.76 -20.94 -3.46
CA PHE A 61 -7.07 -21.88 -4.54
C PHE A 61 -6.43 -23.25 -4.27
N PRO A 62 -6.97 -24.36 -4.80
CA PRO A 62 -6.48 -25.71 -4.53
C PRO A 62 -5.00 -25.97 -4.87
N ASN A 63 -4.41 -25.15 -5.74
CA ASN A 63 -3.00 -25.24 -6.15
C ASN A 63 -2.12 -24.10 -5.58
N ASP A 64 -2.66 -23.29 -4.67
CA ASP A 64 -1.88 -22.20 -4.07
C ASP A 64 -0.86 -22.75 -3.07
N PRO A 65 0.39 -22.26 -3.07
CA PRO A 65 1.40 -22.66 -2.09
C PRO A 65 0.97 -22.30 -0.65
N GLU A 66 1.45 -23.06 0.33
CA GLU A 66 1.29 -22.69 1.75
C GLU A 66 1.89 -21.29 1.96
N ASN A 67 1.05 -20.34 2.42
CA ASN A 67 1.34 -18.89 2.52
C ASN A 67 1.30 -18.11 1.19
N ALA A 68 0.39 -18.44 0.26
CA ALA A 68 0.17 -17.64 -0.95
C ALA A 68 -0.14 -16.15 -0.68
N PHE A 69 -0.65 -15.82 0.51
CA PHE A 69 -0.89 -14.45 0.95
C PHE A 69 0.21 -13.97 1.90
N MET A 70 0.94 -12.92 1.48
CA MET A 70 2.00 -12.32 2.31
C MET A 70 1.50 -11.64 3.59
N PHE A 71 0.24 -11.20 3.62
CA PHE A 71 -0.36 -10.63 4.83
C PHE A 71 -1.34 -11.63 5.45
N THR A 72 -1.04 -12.07 6.66
CA THR A 72 -1.80 -13.11 7.40
C THR A 72 -2.65 -12.51 8.53
N GLY A 73 -2.80 -11.19 8.58
CA GLY A 73 -3.51 -10.50 9.67
C GLY A 73 -2.67 -10.28 10.92
N ARG A 74 -1.35 -10.52 10.85
CA ARG A 74 -0.36 -10.24 11.90
C ARG A 74 0.70 -9.31 11.33
N LEU A 75 1.20 -8.40 12.16
CA LEU A 75 2.26 -7.48 11.81
C LEU A 75 3.13 -7.20 13.04
N ASN A 76 4.44 -7.33 12.92
CA ASN A 76 5.42 -6.85 13.86
C ASN A 76 5.54 -5.32 13.75
N LEU A 77 5.31 -4.56 14.82
CA LEU A 77 5.55 -3.11 14.81
C LEU A 77 7.04 -2.75 14.81
N VAL A 78 7.85 -3.61 15.43
CA VAL A 78 9.31 -3.42 15.52
C VAL A 78 9.97 -4.63 14.86
N PRO A 79 10.78 -4.43 13.80
CA PRO A 79 11.49 -5.52 13.15
C PRO A 79 12.45 -6.22 14.12
N ASP A 80 12.59 -7.53 13.98
CA ASP A 80 13.44 -8.32 14.88
C ASP A 80 14.92 -7.92 14.78
N THR A 81 15.36 -7.40 13.65
CA THR A 81 16.69 -6.78 13.48
C THR A 81 16.91 -5.61 14.43
N ILE A 82 15.90 -4.77 14.64
CA ILE A 82 15.97 -3.66 15.58
C ILE A 82 15.88 -4.19 17.02
N LYS A 83 14.93 -5.10 17.32
CA LYS A 83 14.81 -5.70 18.67
C LYS A 83 16.14 -6.29 19.16
N ASN A 84 16.84 -7.03 18.29
CA ASN A 84 18.14 -7.63 18.59
C ASN A 84 19.24 -6.59 18.84
N LEU A 85 19.15 -5.40 18.22
CA LEU A 85 20.13 -4.33 18.38
C LEU A 85 19.94 -3.56 19.69
N ILE A 86 18.69 -3.32 20.11
CA ILE A 86 18.35 -2.58 21.33
C ILE A 86 18.06 -3.48 22.54
N GLY A 87 18.22 -4.81 22.41
CA GLY A 87 17.97 -5.77 23.49
C GLY A 87 16.52 -5.79 23.97
N TRP A 88 15.58 -5.38 23.11
CA TRP A 88 14.17 -5.25 23.47
C TRP A 88 13.44 -6.57 23.24
N THR A 89 12.95 -7.18 24.32
CA THR A 89 12.33 -8.53 24.32
C THR A 89 10.80 -8.52 24.39
N ALA A 90 10.16 -7.35 24.28
CA ALA A 90 8.71 -7.27 24.32
C ALA A 90 8.06 -7.74 23.01
N ASP A 91 6.93 -8.44 23.12
CA ASP A 91 6.10 -8.80 21.97
C ASP A 91 5.42 -7.54 21.41
N THR A 92 5.87 -7.09 20.24
CA THR A 92 5.33 -5.92 19.53
C THR A 92 4.46 -6.32 18.35
N VAL A 93 3.90 -7.53 18.38
CA VAL A 93 3.02 -8.06 17.34
C VAL A 93 1.62 -7.48 17.52
N ILE A 94 1.10 -6.86 16.48
CA ILE A 94 -0.30 -6.47 16.36
C ILE A 94 -1.03 -7.45 15.45
N SER A 95 -2.30 -7.71 15.75
CA SER A 95 -3.13 -8.63 14.97
C SER A 95 -4.56 -8.13 14.77
N GLY A 96 -5.25 -8.70 13.79
CA GLY A 96 -6.67 -8.45 13.56
C GLY A 96 -6.94 -7.07 12.91
N PRO A 97 -8.03 -6.38 13.28
CA PRO A 97 -8.42 -5.12 12.64
C PRO A 97 -7.35 -4.03 12.69
N LEU A 98 -6.54 -4.00 13.74
CA LEU A 98 -5.47 -3.01 13.90
C LEU A 98 -4.33 -3.27 12.91
N ALA A 99 -3.90 -4.54 12.77
CA ALA A 99 -2.93 -4.93 11.75
C ALA A 99 -3.44 -4.64 10.33
N LEU A 100 -4.72 -4.91 10.07
CA LEU A 100 -5.36 -4.57 8.80
C LEU A 100 -5.36 -3.05 8.54
N GLY A 101 -5.67 -2.24 9.55
CA GLY A 101 -5.65 -0.78 9.46
C GLY A 101 -4.25 -0.26 9.11
N VAL A 102 -3.21 -0.74 9.80
CA VAL A 102 -1.81 -0.37 9.51
C VAL A 102 -1.43 -0.79 8.09
N MET A 103 -1.71 -2.04 7.70
CA MET A 103 -1.41 -2.51 6.34
C MET A 103 -2.14 -1.69 5.27
N SER A 104 -3.37 -1.28 5.55
CA SER A 104 -4.17 -0.48 4.62
C SER A 104 -3.58 0.92 4.43
N VAL A 105 -3.22 1.59 5.54
CA VAL A 105 -2.57 2.90 5.52
C VAL A 105 -1.24 2.85 4.76
N VAL A 106 -0.41 1.84 5.05
CA VAL A 106 0.88 1.64 4.37
C VAL A 106 0.69 1.36 2.88
N SER A 107 -0.30 0.53 2.52
CA SER A 107 -0.63 0.27 1.11
C SER A 107 -1.03 1.53 0.37
N GLY A 108 -1.85 2.38 0.99
CA GLY A 108 -2.18 3.70 0.45
C GLY A 108 -0.95 4.60 0.29
N LEU A 109 -0.05 4.62 1.27
CA LEU A 109 1.18 5.42 1.22
C LEU A 109 2.10 4.96 0.08
N VAL A 110 2.27 3.65 -0.06
CA VAL A 110 3.06 3.04 -1.14
C VAL A 110 2.42 3.34 -2.50
N ALA A 111 1.09 3.29 -2.63
CA ALA A 111 0.41 3.65 -3.86
C ALA A 111 0.58 5.14 -4.22
N ALA A 112 0.33 6.04 -3.27
CA ALA A 112 0.51 7.47 -3.46
C ALA A 112 1.97 7.87 -3.70
N GLY A 113 2.91 7.18 -3.06
CA GLY A 113 4.34 7.31 -3.32
C GLY A 113 4.72 6.85 -4.72
N SER A 114 4.17 5.72 -5.19
CA SER A 114 4.43 5.21 -6.53
C SER A 114 3.86 6.12 -7.63
N GLU A 115 2.69 6.71 -7.39
CA GLU A 115 2.07 7.76 -8.22
C GLU A 115 2.91 9.05 -8.27
N PHE A 116 3.62 9.35 -7.17
CA PHE A 116 4.47 10.54 -7.07
C PHE A 116 5.87 10.33 -7.67
N VAL A 117 6.39 9.11 -7.59
CA VAL A 117 7.72 8.73 -8.06
C VAL A 117 7.67 8.37 -9.54
N ASP A 118 7.98 9.36 -10.35
CA ASP A 118 8.21 9.21 -11.79
C ASP A 118 9.70 8.92 -12.03
N LEU A 119 10.01 7.65 -12.24
CA LEU A 119 11.35 7.17 -12.54
C LEU A 119 11.68 7.50 -14.00
N PHE A 120 12.57 8.46 -14.23
CA PHE A 120 13.17 8.73 -15.55
C PHE A 120 12.17 8.99 -16.70
N GLY A 121 10.94 9.44 -16.40
CA GLY A 121 9.88 9.67 -17.39
C GLY A 121 9.17 8.38 -17.84
N TRP A 122 9.22 7.33 -17.03
CA TRP A 122 8.52 6.07 -17.28
C TRP A 122 7.02 6.20 -17.01
N ASP A 123 6.22 5.47 -17.80
CA ASP A 123 4.76 5.53 -17.73
C ASP A 123 4.21 4.99 -16.38
N ASP A 124 3.18 5.66 -15.87
CA ASP A 124 2.55 5.36 -14.58
C ASP A 124 1.96 3.92 -14.54
N ASN A 125 1.58 3.37 -15.71
CA ASN A 125 1.11 1.99 -15.81
C ASN A 125 2.18 0.94 -15.51
N PHE A 126 3.45 1.31 -15.61
CA PHE A 126 4.57 0.43 -15.29
C PHE A 126 5.14 0.73 -13.90
N THR A 127 5.33 2.00 -13.57
CA THR A 127 5.96 2.40 -12.30
C THR A 127 5.07 2.06 -11.11
N ILE A 128 3.76 2.28 -11.19
CA ILE A 128 2.84 2.07 -10.06
C ILE A 128 2.79 0.59 -9.63
N PRO A 129 2.53 -0.40 -10.52
CA PRO A 129 2.48 -1.80 -10.10
C PRO A 129 3.83 -2.32 -9.59
N VAL A 130 4.93 -1.88 -10.19
CA VAL A 130 6.28 -2.33 -9.84
C VAL A 130 6.71 -1.77 -8.48
N LEU A 131 6.61 -0.45 -8.31
CA LEU A 131 6.98 0.21 -7.06
C LEU A 131 6.05 -0.20 -5.91
N SER A 132 4.76 -0.34 -6.18
CA SER A 132 3.83 -0.81 -5.16
C SER A 132 4.07 -2.26 -4.76
N GLY A 133 4.42 -3.12 -5.73
CA GLY A 133 4.83 -4.50 -5.47
C GLY A 133 6.09 -4.58 -4.60
N ILE A 134 7.14 -3.86 -4.97
CA ILE A 134 8.41 -3.82 -4.22
C ILE A 134 8.21 -3.22 -2.83
N GLY A 135 7.46 -2.12 -2.72
CA GLY A 135 7.20 -1.43 -1.46
C GLY A 135 6.43 -2.29 -0.46
N LEU A 136 5.34 -2.92 -0.92
CA LEU A 136 4.55 -3.83 -0.07
C LEU A 136 5.33 -5.10 0.29
N TRP A 137 6.08 -5.66 -0.66
CA TRP A 137 6.92 -6.83 -0.40
C TRP A 137 8.01 -6.52 0.64
N GLY A 138 8.72 -5.40 0.48
CA GLY A 138 9.75 -4.97 1.42
C GLY A 138 9.17 -4.70 2.81
N PHE A 139 8.01 -4.05 2.87
CA PHE A 139 7.30 -3.81 4.14
C PHE A 139 6.94 -5.12 4.84
N LEU A 140 6.26 -6.04 4.15
CA LEU A 140 5.86 -7.31 4.74
C LEU A 140 7.04 -8.23 5.05
N LYS A 141 8.19 -8.07 4.38
CA LYS A 141 9.40 -8.82 4.75
C LYS A 141 10.04 -8.31 6.04
N VAL A 142 9.86 -7.04 6.36
CA VAL A 142 10.44 -6.38 7.53
C VAL A 142 9.50 -6.41 8.73
N PHE A 143 8.20 -6.30 8.48
CA PHE A 143 7.15 -6.15 9.49
C PHE A 143 6.12 -7.30 9.48
N GLY A 144 6.15 -8.22 8.51
CA GLY A 144 5.26 -9.40 8.49
C GLY A 144 5.63 -10.49 9.47
#